data_AF-A0A1H9TQG4-F1
#
_entry.id   AF-A0A1H9TQG4-F1
#
_cell.length_a   1.000
_cell.length_b   1.000
_cell.length_c   1.000
_cell.angle_alpha   90.00
_cell.angle_beta   90.00
_cell.angle_gamma   90.00
#
_symmetry.space_group_name_H-M   'P 1'
#
loop_
_entity.id
_entity.type
_entity.pdbx_description
1 polymer ?
#
loop_
_entity_poly.entity_id
_entity_poly.type
_entity_poly.pdbx_seq_one_letter_code
_entity_poly.pdbx_strand_id
1 'polypeptide(L)'
;MTSTFVGIDAGHENRWEAEKIALELHDTVLTTARTVAVHEVDAHHAMSFLLPVSPSDAVVNSLVAQGFGVAVRSASSGRLVGPEALRAGASTAAEAHQYRREGRALRYQGQRSLRGRHGVSDIIAFTAIEAVFPRGTHTVDTRGNLTPFFRDGKLVLVVD
;
A
#
# COMPACT_ATOMS: atom_id res chain seq x y z
N MET A 1 -12.42 0.72 -15.39
CA MET A 1 -11.58 1.75 -14.73
C MET A 1 -10.15 1.24 -14.72
N THR A 2 -9.21 2.02 -15.24
CA THR A 2 -7.78 1.68 -15.23
C THR A 2 -7.18 2.10 -13.89
N SER A 3 -6.87 1.11 -13.05
CA SER A 3 -6.15 1.34 -11.79
C SER A 3 -4.76 1.90 -12.05
N THR A 4 -4.32 2.82 -11.19
CA THR A 4 -2.96 3.38 -11.22
C THR A 4 -2.24 3.03 -9.92
N PHE A 5 -1.02 2.52 -10.05
CA PHE A 5 -0.13 2.23 -8.92
C PHE A 5 0.90 3.33 -8.82
N VAL A 6 0.93 4.00 -7.68
CA VAL A 6 1.91 5.04 -7.39
C VAL A 6 2.85 4.53 -6.33
N GLY A 7 4.15 4.48 -6.62
CA GLY A 7 5.19 4.23 -5.65
C GLY A 7 5.86 5.52 -5.24
N ILE A 8 6.18 5.65 -3.95
CA ILE A 8 6.82 6.82 -3.36
C ILE A 8 7.94 6.34 -2.45
N ASP A 9 9.13 6.90 -2.60
CA ASP A 9 10.30 6.55 -1.81
C ASP A 9 10.98 7.81 -1.26
N ALA A 10 11.42 7.73 -0.01
CA ALA A 10 12.13 8.77 0.73
C ALA A 10 13.43 8.26 1.36
N GLY A 11 13.79 6.98 1.17
CA GLY A 11 14.98 6.38 1.78
C GLY A 11 14.83 6.07 3.27
N HIS A 12 13.62 5.82 3.77
CA HIS A 12 13.39 5.55 5.19
C HIS A 12 13.92 4.16 5.59
N GLU A 13 15.03 4.11 6.34
CA GLU A 13 15.54 2.86 6.91
C GLU A 13 14.53 2.24 7.90
N ASN A 14 13.81 3.09 8.63
CA ASN A 14 12.84 2.67 9.63
C ASN A 14 11.43 2.47 9.03
N ARG A 15 10.92 1.23 9.12
CA ARG A 15 9.55 0.88 8.70
C ARG A 15 8.49 1.80 9.29
N TRP A 16 8.57 2.11 10.59
CA TRP A 16 7.54 2.88 11.27
C TRP A 16 7.42 4.32 10.75
N GLU A 17 8.55 4.91 10.33
CA GLU A 17 8.55 6.21 9.69
C GLU A 17 7.89 6.15 8.31
N ALA A 18 8.23 5.15 7.50
CA ALA A 18 7.58 4.92 6.22
C ALA A 18 6.07 4.69 6.36
N GLU A 19 5.62 3.92 7.37
CA GLU A 19 4.20 3.72 7.65
C GLU A 19 3.49 5.02 8.03
N LYS A 20 4.12 5.85 8.88
CA LYS A 20 3.56 7.15 9.28
C LYS A 20 3.40 8.08 8.08
N ILE A 21 4.45 8.22 7.26
CA ILE A 21 4.42 9.06 6.07
C ILE A 21 3.42 8.52 5.04
N ALA A 22 3.30 7.20 4.88
CA ALA A 22 2.32 6.60 3.97
C ALA A 22 0.88 6.98 4.36
N LEU A 23 0.58 6.95 5.66
CA LEU A 23 -0.72 7.35 6.19
C LEU A 23 -0.96 8.86 6.07
N GLU A 24 0.05 9.68 6.34
CA GLU A 24 -0.03 11.13 6.17
C GLU A 24 -0.28 11.54 4.71
N LEU A 25 0.46 10.94 3.78
CA LEU A 25 0.27 11.14 2.34
C LEU A 25 -1.11 10.67 1.90
N HIS A 26 -1.60 9.53 2.40
CA HIS A 26 -2.97 9.10 2.14
C HIS A 26 -3.99 10.11 2.67
N ASP A 27 -3.82 10.63 3.87
CA ASP A 27 -4.82 11.50 4.49
C ASP A 27 -4.81 12.93 3.92
N THR A 28 -3.74 13.36 3.25
CA THR A 28 -3.56 14.75 2.79
C THR A 28 -3.40 14.92 1.27
N VAL A 29 -2.71 14.01 0.59
CA VAL A 29 -2.31 14.17 -0.82
C VAL A 29 -3.00 13.14 -1.73
N LEU A 30 -2.95 11.86 -1.35
CA LEU A 30 -3.43 10.71 -2.11
C LEU A 30 -4.72 10.13 -1.51
N THR A 31 -5.66 11.02 -1.17
CA THR A 31 -6.90 10.75 -0.42
C THR A 31 -7.87 9.77 -1.07
N THR A 32 -7.68 9.49 -2.36
CA THR A 32 -8.52 8.55 -3.11
C THR A 32 -7.91 7.14 -3.21
N ALA A 33 -6.73 6.91 -2.61
CA ALA A 33 -6.09 5.61 -2.66
C ALA A 33 -6.94 4.55 -1.95
N ARG A 34 -7.22 3.45 -2.66
CA ARG A 34 -8.02 2.32 -2.17
C ARG A 34 -7.22 1.37 -1.30
N THR A 35 -5.93 1.26 -1.60
CA THR A 35 -4.96 0.48 -0.85
C THR A 35 -3.68 1.27 -0.67
N VAL A 36 -3.13 1.25 0.54
CA VAL A 36 -1.84 1.84 0.89
C VAL A 36 -0.98 0.75 1.49
N ALA A 37 0.21 0.55 0.96
CA ALA A 37 1.14 -0.47 1.44
C ALA A 37 2.58 0.03 1.54
N VAL A 38 3.30 -0.48 2.52
CA VAL A 38 4.74 -0.27 2.70
C VAL A 38 5.48 -1.54 2.30
N HIS A 39 6.60 -1.36 1.61
CA HIS A 39 7.45 -2.40 1.04
C HIS A 39 8.86 -2.22 1.58
N GLU A 40 9.53 -3.32 1.85
CA GLU A 40 10.98 -3.35 2.04
C GLU A 40 11.62 -3.31 0.65
N VAL A 41 12.57 -2.41 0.45
CA VAL A 41 13.33 -2.28 -0.78
C VAL A 41 14.81 -2.20 -0.41
N ASP A 42 15.54 -3.27 -0.70
CA ASP A 42 16.93 -3.47 -0.26
C ASP A 42 17.09 -3.27 1.26
N ALA A 43 17.60 -2.12 1.70
CA ALA A 43 17.87 -1.81 3.12
C ALA A 43 16.97 -0.70 3.68
N HIS A 44 15.97 -0.24 2.92
CA HIS A 44 15.04 0.81 3.34
C HIS A 44 13.60 0.46 2.96
N HIS A 45 12.69 1.40 3.20
CA HIS A 45 11.26 1.20 2.99
C HIS A 45 10.70 2.23 2.01
N ALA A 46 9.92 1.73 1.07
CA ALA A 46 9.16 2.53 0.11
C ALA A 46 7.67 2.26 0.24
N MET A 47 6.86 3.20 -0.23
CA MET A 47 5.42 3.22 -0.08
C MET A 47 4.75 3.03 -1.44
N SER A 48 3.53 2.52 -1.43
CA SER A 48 2.73 2.38 -2.64
C SER A 48 1.25 2.65 -2.39
N PHE A 49 0.58 3.17 -3.41
CA PHE A 49 -0.79 3.61 -3.39
C PHE A 49 -1.51 3.10 -4.63
N LEU A 50 -2.63 2.41 -4.44
CA LEU A 50 -3.54 2.03 -5.51
C LEU A 50 -4.60 3.11 -5.66
N LEU A 51 -4.54 3.88 -6.74
CA LEU A 51 -5.47 4.96 -7.04
C LEU A 51 -6.46 4.54 -8.15
N PRO A 52 -7.74 4.96 -8.05
CA PRO A 52 -8.72 4.74 -9.10
C PRO A 52 -8.46 5.58 -10.37
N VAL A 53 -7.72 6.69 -10.23
CA VAL A 53 -7.37 7.64 -11.28
C VAL A 53 -5.92 8.10 -11.03
N SER A 54 -5.15 8.32 -12.09
CA SER A 54 -3.79 8.85 -11.97
C SER A 54 -3.76 10.19 -11.23
N PRO A 55 -2.74 10.45 -10.39
CA PRO A 55 -2.55 11.76 -9.79
C PRO A 55 -2.25 12.81 -10.88
N SER A 56 -2.62 14.06 -10.62
CA SER A 56 -2.28 15.17 -11.51
C SER A 56 -0.78 15.48 -11.47
N ASP A 57 -0.28 16.17 -12.50
CA ASP A 57 1.12 16.61 -12.54
C ASP A 57 1.50 17.51 -11.36
N ALA A 58 0.56 18.34 -10.89
CA ALA A 58 0.78 19.21 -9.72
C ALA A 58 1.04 18.38 -8.45
N VAL A 59 0.30 17.29 -8.24
CA VAL A 59 0.51 16.39 -7.10
C VAL A 59 1.88 15.72 -7.21
N VAL A 60 2.22 15.18 -8.39
CA VAL A 60 3.52 14.52 -8.62
C VAL A 60 4.67 15.50 -8.41
N ASN A 61 4.57 16.72 -8.94
CA ASN A 61 5.60 17.73 -8.79
C ASN A 61 5.77 18.19 -7.33
N SER A 62 4.67 18.27 -6.55
CA SER A 62 4.73 18.57 -5.11
C SER A 62 5.48 17.49 -4.32
N LEU A 63 5.24 16.21 -4.62
CA LEU A 63 5.95 15.10 -4.01
C LEU A 63 7.45 15.16 -4.34
N VAL A 64 7.79 15.41 -5.60
CA VAL A 64 9.20 15.57 -6.02
C VAL A 64 9.86 16.76 -5.33
N ALA A 65 9.16 17.88 -5.18
CA ALA A 65 9.66 19.06 -4.48
C ALA A 65 9.92 18.81 -2.99
N GLN A 66 9.20 17.85 -2.38
CA GLN A 66 9.43 17.37 -1.01
C GLN A 66 10.60 16.37 -0.91
N GLY A 67 11.26 16.06 -2.02
CA GLY A 67 12.41 15.17 -2.07
C GLY A 67 12.07 13.70 -2.31
N PHE A 68 10.82 13.35 -2.61
CA PHE A 68 10.45 11.97 -2.87
C PHE A 68 10.85 11.51 -4.29
N GLY A 69 11.29 10.25 -4.40
CA GLY A 69 11.21 9.49 -5.65
C GLY A 69 9.77 9.07 -5.90
N VAL A 70 9.28 9.23 -7.13
CA VAL A 70 7.87 8.92 -7.48
C VAL A 70 7.80 8.12 -8.77
N ALA A 71 7.14 6.96 -8.69
CA ALA A 71 6.79 6.12 -9.84
C ALA A 71 5.26 6.12 -10.01
N VAL A 72 4.76 6.44 -11.19
CA VAL A 72 3.33 6.32 -11.55
C VAL A 72 3.22 5.26 -12.64
N ARG A 73 2.51 4.17 -12.36
CA ARG A 73 2.35 3.03 -13.27
C ARG A 73 0.87 2.78 -13.57
N SER A 74 0.54 2.75 -14.85
CA SER A 74 -0.76 2.30 -15.35
C SER A 74 -0.55 1.21 -16.40
N ALA A 75 -1.63 0.61 -16.91
CA ALA A 75 -1.54 -0.45 -17.92
C ALA A 75 -0.85 -0.01 -19.23
N SER A 76 -0.91 1.29 -19.57
CA SER A 76 -0.43 1.82 -20.85
C SER A 76 0.61 2.94 -20.71
N SER A 77 0.95 3.36 -19.49
CA SER A 77 1.89 4.44 -19.25
C SER A 77 2.69 4.25 -17.98
N GLY A 78 3.92 4.77 -17.98
CA GLY A 78 4.80 4.81 -16.83
C GLY A 78 5.47 6.18 -16.75
N ARG A 79 5.58 6.73 -15.54
CA ARG A 79 6.36 7.94 -15.25
C ARG A 79 7.22 7.67 -14.03
N LEU A 80 8.48 8.09 -14.10
CA LEU A 80 9.44 7.96 -13.01
C LEU A 80 10.22 9.27 -12.85
N VAL A 81 10.08 9.92 -11.69
CA VAL A 81 10.62 11.26 -11.42
C VAL A 81 11.11 11.37 -9.97
N GLY A 82 11.90 12.41 -9.67
CA GLY A 82 12.49 12.64 -8.34
C GLY A 82 13.98 12.31 -8.27
N PRO A 83 14.58 12.39 -7.07
CA PRO A 83 16.00 12.13 -6.85
C PRO A 83 16.42 10.76 -7.40
N GLU A 84 17.56 10.70 -8.08
CA GLU A 84 18.04 9.49 -8.75
C GLU A 84 18.14 8.28 -7.82
N ALA A 85 18.65 8.49 -6.60
CA ALA A 85 18.79 7.45 -5.60
C ALA A 85 17.44 6.84 -5.14
N LEU A 86 16.32 7.57 -5.27
CA LEU A 86 15.01 7.16 -4.73
C LEU A 86 14.05 6.66 -5.82
N ARG A 87 14.35 6.92 -7.10
CA ARG A 87 13.52 6.48 -8.22
C ARG A 87 13.40 4.95 -8.27
N ALA A 88 14.49 4.24 -8.00
CA ALA A 88 14.50 2.78 -8.02
C ALA A 88 13.50 2.19 -7.01
N GLY A 89 13.55 2.60 -5.74
CA GLY A 89 12.66 2.05 -4.72
C GLY A 89 11.20 2.45 -4.90
N ALA A 90 10.92 3.65 -5.42
CA ALA A 90 9.57 4.03 -5.82
C ALA A 90 9.02 3.10 -6.92
N SER A 91 9.84 2.78 -7.93
CA SER A 91 9.44 1.84 -8.99
C SER A 91 9.20 0.43 -8.43
N THR A 92 10.11 -0.07 -7.57
CA THR A 92 10.00 -1.38 -6.93
C THR A 92 8.71 -1.50 -6.12
N ALA A 93 8.39 -0.52 -5.27
CA ALA A 93 7.16 -0.52 -4.48
C ALA A 93 5.88 -0.49 -5.34
N ALA A 94 5.87 0.31 -6.41
CA ALA A 94 4.75 0.34 -7.35
C ALA A 94 4.56 -1.01 -8.06
N GLU A 95 5.65 -1.67 -8.46
CA GLU A 95 5.64 -2.98 -9.09
C GLU A 95 5.21 -4.09 -8.13
N ALA A 96 5.77 -4.13 -6.93
CA ALA A 96 5.42 -5.07 -5.89
C ALA A 96 3.93 -5.03 -5.57
N HIS A 97 3.34 -3.82 -5.47
CA HIS A 97 1.90 -3.65 -5.28
C HIS A 97 1.09 -4.08 -6.52
N GLN A 98 1.50 -3.66 -7.73
CA GLN A 98 0.79 -4.03 -8.97
C GLN A 98 0.67 -5.54 -9.14
N TYR A 99 1.75 -6.27 -8.87
CA TYR A 99 1.78 -7.72 -8.99
C TYR A 99 1.46 -8.45 -7.69
N ARG A 100 1.17 -7.69 -6.61
CA ARG A 100 0.82 -8.21 -5.29
C ARG A 100 1.84 -9.27 -4.79
N ARG A 101 3.13 -8.98 -5.02
CA ARG A 101 4.23 -9.88 -4.67
C ARG A 101 4.54 -9.82 -3.18
N GLU A 102 4.57 -8.62 -2.63
CA GLU A 102 4.90 -8.33 -1.23
C GLU A 102 4.30 -6.97 -0.82
N GLY A 103 4.51 -6.62 0.45
CA GLY A 103 4.11 -5.34 1.01
C GLY A 103 3.01 -5.47 2.07
N ARG A 104 3.15 -4.67 3.13
CA ARG A 104 2.25 -4.62 4.27
C ARG A 104 1.20 -3.53 4.05
N ALA A 105 -0.07 -3.92 4.01
CA ALA A 105 -1.17 -2.99 3.80
C ALA A 105 -1.56 -2.27 5.10
N LEU A 106 -1.61 -0.95 5.03
CA LEU A 106 -2.00 -0.04 6.12
C LEU A 106 -3.43 0.48 5.96
N ARG A 107 -3.86 0.62 4.71
CA ARG A 107 -5.23 0.95 4.29
C ARG A 107 -5.67 0.02 3.19
N TYR A 108 -6.93 -0.40 3.24
CA TYR A 108 -7.54 -1.25 2.22
C TYR A 108 -9.06 -1.16 2.33
N GLN A 109 -9.75 -1.55 1.25
CA GLN A 109 -11.21 -1.57 1.21
C GLN A 109 -11.80 -2.46 2.32
N GLY A 110 -12.84 -1.98 2.99
CA GLY A 110 -13.53 -2.69 4.07
C GLY A 110 -12.84 -2.62 5.45
N GLN A 111 -11.65 -2.01 5.56
CA GLN A 111 -10.96 -1.92 6.85
C GLN A 111 -11.78 -1.18 7.93
N ARG A 112 -12.49 -0.10 7.56
CA ARG A 112 -13.22 0.74 8.53
C ARG A 112 -14.41 0.03 9.22
N SER A 113 -14.94 -1.03 8.61
CA SER A 113 -16.02 -1.85 9.18
C SER A 113 -15.50 -2.93 10.14
N LEU A 114 -14.19 -3.20 10.16
CA LEU A 114 -13.59 -4.16 11.07
C LEU A 114 -13.41 -3.55 12.47
N ARG A 115 -14.50 -3.53 13.25
CA ARG A 115 -14.48 -3.10 14.65
C ARG A 115 -14.97 -4.23 15.55
N GLY A 116 -14.09 -4.77 16.39
CA GLY A 116 -14.42 -5.86 17.32
C GLY A 116 -14.09 -7.25 16.77
N ARG A 117 -14.90 -8.26 17.10
CA ARG A 117 -14.67 -9.64 16.66
C ARG A 117 -15.49 -9.93 15.40
N HIS A 118 -14.84 -10.48 14.38
CA HIS A 118 -15.46 -10.80 13.09
C HIS A 118 -15.24 -12.26 12.72
N GLY A 119 -16.20 -12.86 12.02
CA GLY A 119 -15.99 -14.18 11.39
C GLY A 119 -15.01 -14.06 10.23
N VAL A 120 -14.18 -15.08 10.01
CA VAL A 120 -13.24 -15.10 8.87
C VAL A 120 -13.98 -14.99 7.53
N SER A 121 -15.15 -15.63 7.41
CA SER A 121 -16.00 -15.50 6.22
C SER A 121 -16.44 -14.06 5.96
N ASP A 122 -16.80 -13.31 7.03
CA ASP A 122 -17.21 -11.92 6.91
C ASP A 122 -16.03 -11.02 6.52
N ILE A 123 -14.85 -11.26 7.10
CA ILE A 123 -13.62 -10.54 6.74
C ILE A 123 -13.33 -10.70 5.24
N ILE A 124 -13.40 -11.92 4.73
CA ILE A 124 -13.13 -12.21 3.31
C ILE A 124 -14.23 -11.63 2.41
N ALA A 125 -15.50 -11.69 2.84
CA ALA A 125 -16.62 -11.21 2.04
C ALA A 125 -16.68 -9.68 1.91
N PHE A 126 -16.29 -8.96 2.97
CA PHE A 126 -16.54 -7.51 3.07
C PHE A 126 -15.28 -6.65 3.03
N THR A 127 -14.10 -7.24 2.87
CA THR A 127 -12.83 -6.51 2.82
C THR A 127 -11.96 -6.95 1.66
N ALA A 128 -10.85 -6.26 1.44
CA ALA A 128 -9.86 -6.64 0.44
C ALA A 128 -9.02 -7.87 0.84
N ILE A 129 -9.17 -8.39 2.07
CA ILE A 129 -8.44 -9.57 2.56
C ILE A 129 -9.04 -10.81 1.88
N GLU A 130 -8.18 -11.64 1.28
CA GLU A 130 -8.62 -12.84 0.54
C GLU A 130 -8.28 -14.15 1.25
N ALA A 131 -7.43 -14.11 2.27
CA ALA A 131 -7.09 -15.28 3.05
C ALA A 131 -6.73 -14.89 4.49
N VAL A 132 -7.09 -15.77 5.43
CA VAL A 132 -6.70 -15.68 6.83
C VAL A 132 -5.93 -16.94 7.21
N PHE A 133 -4.80 -16.80 7.89
CA PHE A 133 -4.01 -17.89 8.44
C PHE A 133 -3.82 -17.76 9.96
N PRO A 134 -3.67 -18.88 10.69
CA PRO A 134 -3.65 -20.26 10.18
C PRO A 134 -5.01 -20.74 9.65
N ARG A 135 -5.00 -21.80 8.83
CA ARG A 135 -6.25 -22.44 8.39
C ARG A 135 -6.96 -23.03 9.62
N GLY A 136 -8.29 -22.92 9.65
CA GLY A 136 -9.09 -23.34 10.82
C GLY A 136 -9.44 -22.18 11.76
N THR A 137 -8.88 -20.99 11.57
CA THR A 137 -9.35 -19.78 12.25
C THR A 137 -10.79 -19.47 11.82
N HIS A 138 -11.70 -19.39 12.79
CA HIS A 138 -13.11 -19.06 12.54
C HIS A 138 -13.46 -17.61 12.83
N THR A 139 -12.78 -16.99 13.80
CA THR A 139 -13.01 -15.61 14.21
C THR A 139 -11.69 -14.90 14.45
N VAL A 140 -11.64 -13.61 14.17
CA VAL A 140 -10.50 -12.74 14.42
C VAL A 140 -10.93 -11.56 15.28
N ASP A 141 -10.14 -11.22 16.29
CA ASP A 141 -10.28 -9.93 16.97
C ASP A 141 -9.61 -8.85 16.12
N THR A 142 -10.42 -7.92 15.63
CA THR A 142 -10.01 -6.80 14.78
C THR A 142 -9.90 -5.50 15.58
N ARG A 143 -9.76 -5.58 16.92
CA ARG A 143 -9.40 -4.43 17.75
C ARG A 143 -7.95 -4.06 17.48
N GLY A 144 -7.79 -3.10 16.58
CA GLY A 144 -6.50 -2.66 16.05
C GLY A 144 -6.59 -2.60 14.53
N ASN A 145 -5.84 -1.69 13.91
CA ASN A 145 -5.80 -1.65 12.46
C ASN A 145 -5.11 -2.93 11.98
N LEU A 146 -5.90 -3.92 11.54
CA LEU A 146 -5.35 -5.15 10.97
C LEU A 146 -4.49 -4.79 9.77
N THR A 147 -3.31 -5.39 9.73
CA THR A 147 -2.26 -5.10 8.75
C THR A 147 -1.90 -6.37 7.97
N PRO A 148 -2.76 -6.77 7.02
CA PRO A 148 -2.47 -7.89 6.14
C PRO A 148 -1.28 -7.55 5.21
N PHE A 149 -0.69 -8.57 4.59
CA PHE A 149 0.41 -8.39 3.64
C PHE A 149 0.11 -9.10 2.33
N PHE A 150 0.66 -8.59 1.23
CA PHE A 150 0.56 -9.27 -0.04
C PHE A 150 1.47 -10.49 -0.06
N ARG A 151 0.93 -11.61 -0.54
CA ARG A 151 1.65 -12.86 -0.74
C ARG A 151 0.94 -13.68 -1.82
N ASP A 152 1.71 -14.21 -2.76
CA ASP A 152 1.22 -15.11 -3.82
C ASP A 152 0.00 -14.53 -4.56
N GLY A 153 0.03 -13.23 -4.86
CA GLY A 153 -1.04 -12.56 -5.58
C GLY A 153 -2.27 -12.19 -4.75
N LYS A 154 -2.25 -12.43 -3.43
CA LYS A 154 -3.39 -12.21 -2.50
C LYS A 154 -3.03 -11.28 -1.37
N LEU A 155 -4.03 -10.60 -0.80
CA LEU A 155 -3.88 -9.87 0.46
C LEU A 155 -4.23 -10.81 1.61
N VAL A 156 -3.25 -11.15 2.42
CA VAL A 156 -3.33 -12.21 3.42
C VAL A 156 -3.22 -11.63 4.82
N LEU A 157 -4.16 -11.99 5.68
CA LEU A 157 -4.08 -11.71 7.11
C LEU A 157 -3.50 -12.93 7.83
N VAL A 158 -2.41 -12.75 8.56
CA VAL A 158 -1.91 -13.75 9.51
C VAL A 158 -2.30 -13.28 10.90
N VAL A 159 -2.93 -14.17 11.66
CA VAL A 159 -3.29 -13.96 13.06
C VAL A 159 -2.48 -14.92 13.93
N ASP A 160 -2.12 -14.46 15.12
CA ASP A 160 -1.43 -15.26 16.13
C ASP A 160 -2.40 -16.14 16.94
#